data_AF-A0A917A3M2-F1
#
_entry.id   AF-A0A917A3M2-F1
#
_cell.length_a   1.000
_cell.length_b   1.000
_cell.length_c   1.000
_cell.angle_alpha   90.00
_cell.angle_beta   90.00
_cell.angle_gamma   90.00
#
_symmetry.space_group_name_H-M   'P 1'
#
loop_
_entity.id
_entity.type
_entity.pdbx_description
1 polymer ?
#
loop_
_entity_poly.entity_id
_entity_poly.type
_entity_poly.pdbx_seq_one_letter_code
_entity_poly.pdbx_strand_id
1 'polypeptide(L)' 'MRIWANTKGVQKEAYLLHGSRFKCFPPSTNHVASAKEFATVEGAALFLLQNPGWGIRMNPGSAIIYDGINIALD' A
#
# COMPACT_ATOMS: atom_id res chain seq x y z
N MET A 1 -13.09 -3.97 -1.61
CA MET A 1 -11.92 -3.51 -2.37
C MET A 1 -10.65 -4.07 -1.76
N ARG A 2 -9.73 -4.54 -2.61
CA ARG A 2 -8.49 -5.22 -2.21
C ARG A 2 -7.27 -4.60 -2.90
N ILE A 3 -6.16 -4.46 -2.16
CA ILE A 3 -4.86 -4.02 -2.71
C ILE A 3 -3.81 -5.08 -2.40
N TRP A 4 -3.16 -5.64 -3.41
CA TRP A 4 -2.20 -6.74 -3.24
C TRP A 4 -1.07 -6.70 -4.26
N ALA A 5 0.02 -7.42 -3.98
CA ALA A 5 1.13 -7.61 -4.92
C ALA A 5 1.78 -8.97 -4.73
N ASN A 6 2.28 -9.58 -5.81
CA ASN A 6 3.10 -10.79 -5.73
C ASN A 6 4.57 -10.40 -5.68
N THR A 7 5.24 -10.70 -4.56
CA THR A 7 6.68 -10.46 -4.41
C THR A 7 7.40 -11.77 -4.10
N LYS A 8 8.35 -12.14 -4.95
CA LYS A 8 9.14 -13.39 -4.82
C LYS A 8 8.26 -14.64 -4.64
N GLY A 9 7.16 -14.73 -5.39
CA GLY A 9 6.21 -15.85 -5.31
C GLY A 9 5.27 -15.81 -4.10
N VAL A 10 5.34 -14.78 -3.25
CA VAL A 10 4.45 -14.61 -2.09
C VAL A 10 3.47 -13.49 -2.37
N GLN A 11 2.17 -13.78 -2.26
CA GLN A 11 1.14 -12.74 -2.30
C GLN A 11 1.21 -11.92 -1.01
N LYS A 12 1.22 -10.61 -1.17
CA LYS A 12 1.19 -9.65 -0.09
C LYS A 12 -0.02 -8.74 -0.22
N GLU A 13 -0.59 -8.36 0.90
CA GLU A 13 -1.82 -7.58 0.94
C GLU A 13 -1.67 -6.31 1.77
N ALA A 14 -2.27 -5.22 1.32
CA ALA A 14 -2.31 -4.01 2.10
C ALA A 14 -3.09 -4.25 3.40
N TYR A 15 -2.60 -3.70 4.49
CA TYR A 15 -3.20 -3.89 5.81
C TYR A 15 -3.18 -2.58 6.60
N LEU A 16 -4.04 -2.53 7.61
CA LEU A 16 -4.03 -1.45 8.59
C LEU A 16 -2.80 -1.59 9.49
N LEU A 17 -1.86 -0.65 9.39
CA LEU A 17 -0.69 -0.63 10.26
C LEU A 17 -1.14 -0.36 11.70
N HIS A 18 -0.82 -1.29 12.61
CA HIS A 18 -1.33 -1.31 13.99
C HIS A 18 -2.87 -1.20 14.09
N GLY A 19 -3.60 -1.70 13.09
CA GLY A 19 -5.06 -1.66 13.09
C GLY A 19 -5.67 -0.27 12.89
N SER A 20 -4.88 0.76 12.54
CA SER A 20 -5.35 2.15 12.51
C SER A 20 -5.46 2.75 11.11
N ARG A 21 -4.38 2.70 10.31
CA ARG A 21 -4.32 3.38 9.00
C ARG A 21 -3.59 2.56 7.94
N PHE A 22 -4.04 2.64 6.70
CA PHE A 22 -3.24 2.31 5.53
C PHE A 22 -2.24 3.43 5.28
N LYS A 23 -1.00 3.09 4.91
CA LYS A 23 0.06 4.07 4.69
C LYS A 23 0.67 3.91 3.30
N CYS A 24 0.56 4.95 2.49
CA CYS A 24 1.20 5.05 1.19
C CYS A 24 2.45 5.94 1.28
N PHE A 25 3.52 5.59 0.57
CA PHE A 25 4.83 6.22 0.67
C PHE A 25 5.30 6.70 -0.71
N PRO A 26 5.96 7.86 -0.79
CA PRO A 26 6.53 8.33 -2.04
C PRO A 26 7.70 7.44 -2.49
N PRO A 27 7.99 7.34 -3.81
CA PRO A 27 9.05 6.47 -4.32
C PRO A 27 10.45 6.83 -3.79
N SER A 28 10.66 8.08 -3.36
CA SER A 28 11.96 8.58 -2.91
C SER A 28 12.29 8.26 -1.46
N THR A 29 11.32 7.86 -0.63
CA THR A 29 11.57 7.63 0.80
C THR A 29 10.53 6.74 1.48
N ASN A 30 10.98 5.99 2.49
CA ASN A 30 10.15 5.16 3.36
C ASN A 30 9.90 5.77 4.76
N HIS A 31 10.29 7.03 4.99
CA HIS A 31 10.09 7.68 6.29
C HIS A 31 8.61 7.80 6.63
N VAL A 32 8.20 7.38 7.83
CA VAL A 32 6.80 7.42 8.27
C VAL A 32 6.21 8.83 8.23
N ALA A 33 7.01 9.86 8.51
CA ALA A 33 6.58 11.26 8.44
C ALA A 33 6.21 11.73 7.02
N SER A 34 6.68 11.03 5.99
CA SER A 34 6.35 11.32 4.58
C SER A 34 5.16 10.51 4.06
N ALA A 35 4.61 9.60 4.88
CA ALA A 35 3.53 8.73 4.47
C ALA A 35 2.21 9.48 4.38
N LYS A 36 1.41 9.17 3.35
CA LYS A 36 0.01 9.55 3.29
C LYS A 36 -0.83 8.46 3.94
N GLU A 37 -1.70 8.85 4.87
CA GLU A 37 -2.47 7.92 5.69
C GLU A 37 -3.96 7.91 5.31
N PHE A 38 -4.54 6.73 5.27
CA PHE A 38 -5.95 6.52 4.93
C PHE A 38 -6.63 5.62 5.97
N ALA A 39 -7.88 5.95 6.31
CA ALA A 39 -8.69 5.10 7.20
C ALA A 39 -9.21 3.85 6.48
N THR A 40 -9.43 3.95 5.17
CA THR A 40 -10.07 2.89 4.37
C THR A 40 -9.15 2.44 3.25
N VAL A 41 -9.33 1.19 2.82
CA VAL A 41 -8.58 0.62 1.69
C VAL A 41 -8.96 1.33 0.40
N GLU A 42 -10.20 1.80 0.27
CA GLU A 42 -10.71 2.58 -0.86
C GLU A 42 -9.97 3.91 -1.02
N GLY A 43 -9.75 4.64 0.09
CA GLY A 43 -9.00 5.89 0.07
C GLY A 43 -7.55 5.67 -0.36
N ALA A 44 -6.92 4.61 0.13
CA ALA A 44 -5.56 4.25 -0.24
C ALA A 44 -5.46 3.83 -1.72
N ALA A 45 -6.41 3.03 -2.21
CA ALA A 45 -6.47 2.58 -3.59
C ALA A 45 -6.65 3.75 -4.57
N LEU A 46 -7.61 4.65 -4.31
CA LEU A 46 -7.83 5.84 -5.13
C LEU A 46 -6.57 6.71 -5.19
N PHE A 47 -5.89 6.87 -4.05
CA PHE A 47 -4.64 7.62 -4.02
C PHE A 47 -3.54 6.97 -4.86
N LEU A 48 -3.34 5.64 -4.77
CA LEU A 48 -2.33 4.93 -5.55
C LEU A 48 -2.62 4.99 -7.06
N LEU A 49 -3.89 4.92 -7.46
CA LEU A 49 -4.30 5.09 -8.86
C LEU A 49 -3.99 6.49 -9.39
N GLN A 50 -4.14 7.52 -8.55
CA GLN A 50 -3.88 8.92 -8.90
C GLN A 50 -2.40 9.30 -8.81
N ASN A 51 -1.58 8.54 -8.09
CA ASN A 51 -0.18 8.86 -7.82
C ASN A 51 0.73 7.67 -8.19
N PRO A 52 0.94 7.39 -9.49
CA PRO A 52 1.83 6.33 -9.95
C PRO A 52 3.23 6.43 -9.33
N GLY A 53 3.83 5.29 -8.98
CA GLY A 53 5.14 5.19 -8.34
C GLY A 53 5.11 5.32 -6.81
N TRP A 54 3.98 5.70 -6.21
CA TRP A 54 3.82 5.56 -4.76
C TRP A 54 3.63 4.10 -4.37
N GLY A 55 4.16 3.75 -3.21
CA GLY A 55 4.05 2.41 -2.65
C GLY A 55 3.11 2.35 -1.46
N ILE A 56 2.76 1.14 -1.02
CA ILE A 56 1.92 0.89 0.16
C ILE A 56 2.52 -0.22 1.02
N ARG A 57 2.34 -0.14 2.34
CA ARG A 57 2.73 -1.23 3.25
C ARG A 57 1.84 -2.45 3.04
N MET A 58 2.48 -3.60 2.85
CA MET A 58 1.82 -4.90 2.69
C MET A 58 2.35 -5.96 3.66
N ASN A 59 1.51 -6.92 4.01
CA ASN A 59 1.83 -8.10 4.82
C ASN A 59 1.84 -9.36 3.93
N PRO A 60 2.59 -10.43 4.28
CA PRO A 60 3.53 -10.55 5.39
C PRO A 60 4.85 -9.76 5.21
N GLY A 61 5.50 -9.42 6.33
CA GLY A 61 6.83 -8.80 6.38
C GLY A 61 6.87 -7.27 6.41
N SER A 62 5.71 -6.60 6.48
CA SER A 62 5.58 -5.14 6.63
C SER A 62 6.38 -4.31 5.61
N ALA A 63 6.63 -4.87 4.43
CA ALA A 63 7.38 -4.22 3.37
C ALA A 63 6.52 -3.15 2.68
N ILE A 64 7.16 -2.07 2.21
CA ILE A 64 6.52 -1.11 1.31
C ILE A 64 6.76 -1.61 -0.11
N ILE A 65 5.67 -1.84 -0.84
CA ILE A 65 5.70 -2.31 -2.22
C ILE A 65 5.34 -1.13 -3.12
N TYR A 66 6.22 -0.82 -4.08
CA TYR A 66 6.05 0.28 -5.03
C TYR A 66 5.60 -0.21 -6.42
N ASP A 67 5.95 -1.45 -6.78
CA ASP A 67 5.71 -2.02 -8.10
C ASP A 67 4.80 -3.25 -8.04
N GLY A 68 4.11 -3.52 -9.15
CA GLY A 68 3.25 -4.71 -9.27
C GLY A 68 2.06 -4.70 -8.30
N ILE A 69 1.60 -3.51 -7.90
CA ILE A 69 0.41 -3.31 -7.08
C ILE A 69 -0.82 -3.56 -7.95
N ASN A 70 -1.70 -4.45 -7.50
CA ASN A 70 -2.98 -4.76 -8.11
C ASN A 70 -4.09 -4.26 -7.18
N ILE A 71 -5.14 -3.69 -7.78
CA ILE A 71 -6.31 -3.16 -7.08
C ILE A 71 -7.55 -3.82 -7.67
N ALA A 72 -8.36 -4.46 -6.81
CA ALA A 72 -9.60 -5.12 -7.20
C ALA A 72 -10.80 -4.51 -6.43
N LEU A 73 -11.95 -4.44 -7.10
CA LEU A 73 -13.20 -3.85 -6.58
C LEU A 73 -14.09 -4.86 -5.82
N ASP A 74 -13.59 -6.08 -5.61
CA ASP A 74 -14.28 -7.20 -4.98
C ASP A 74 -14.75 -6.94 -3.53
#